data_AF-A0A1G1TEY9-F1
#
_entry.id   AF-A0A1G1TEY9-F1
#
_cell.length_a   1.000
_cell.length_b   1.000
_cell.length_c   1.000
_cell.angle_alpha   90.00
_cell.angle_beta   90.00
_cell.angle_gamma   90.00
#
_symmetry.space_group_name_H-M   'P 1'
#
loop_
_entity.id
_entity.type
_entity.pdbx_description
1 polymer ?
#
loop_
_entity_poly.entity_id
_entity_poly.type
_entity_poly.pdbx_seq_one_letter_code
_entity_poly.pdbx_strand_id
1 'polypeptide(L)'
;MTHPYFHGYDYYTPFYLLATLTNVLLLLVEGWRRGFPLRPWLALVAASSLALILGAKLITHPLGEWAMLLFTDAPADTARSILGGSLAAVLTAVALRRWLGLSRAVLDALALPLCGALVVQCVGCVLTGCCFGEPTTGFWGLTYAAGTLPWATQVQAGLLPATAAHSLPVAPTQLLALLLCAAVGGVLLAVRRRRWPVGSWLLLQTGLLLLGRVALTFWRDPVGEPVAGTVHPVLGGQWSELQLLLLPLGLVALSVWAWRVYGPAALASSRPPTAEPTAGPMRTVAVVVAMLVLSAVLSRQALTLPEVLVVRALLLTVLVAEAGAMLASFRIQGLRLAGLPLSVAVGGLMMLTTAQTPAPEQELPAPPVPIPTYTAVLTGGVLGNSHEAEGYISENTGCSGQQRLALQQRVRAAGGEVAFETKQPSGRARIWGGGVWAGQQRIDMQLRPDPNSSMVITDRDTTLRETLVDLHVYREFQRENDWRSYRLRVGVHLGSLGYFTYTGTNDTRSGTIAIPELMLRMGKSSVLFGQADFCYGAENAMGAYTSRLSLGSGLGSNNGSWVQAGYAHSPHSPTSSMGFMSALLLLPGKSGVSIEPYYATDLGRHNNFSMRLNYRINR
;
A
#
# COMPACT_ATOMS: atom_id res chain seq x y z
N MET A 1 -35.53 -13.61 -2.08
CA MET A 1 -34.94 -12.52 -1.27
C MET A 1 -34.40 -11.49 -2.24
N THR A 2 -35.17 -10.44 -2.46
CA THR A 2 -34.89 -9.36 -3.42
C THR A 2 -33.87 -8.39 -2.83
N HIS A 3 -32.85 -8.04 -3.62
CA HIS A 3 -31.83 -7.04 -3.28
C HIS A 3 -32.48 -5.75 -2.73
N PRO A 4 -32.00 -5.17 -1.62
CA PRO A 4 -32.51 -3.90 -1.14
C PRO A 4 -32.18 -2.79 -2.14
N TYR A 5 -33.20 -2.00 -2.43
CA TYR A 5 -33.24 -0.96 -3.44
C TYR A 5 -32.17 0.13 -3.20
N PHE A 6 -31.51 0.52 -4.29
CA PHE A 6 -30.54 1.60 -4.40
C PHE A 6 -31.12 2.94 -3.94
N HIS A 7 -30.69 3.44 -2.78
CA HIS A 7 -30.45 4.87 -2.58
C HIS A 7 -28.98 5.16 -2.94
N GLY A 8 -28.75 6.17 -3.77
CA GLY A 8 -27.55 6.37 -4.60
C GLY A 8 -26.20 6.66 -3.92
N TYR A 9 -26.01 6.39 -2.63
CA TYR A 9 -24.72 6.62 -1.95
C TYR A 9 -24.41 5.49 -0.95
N ASP A 10 -23.38 4.69 -1.26
CA ASP A 10 -22.76 3.77 -0.30
C ASP A 10 -21.84 4.57 0.65
N TYR A 11 -22.37 4.99 1.79
CA TYR A 11 -21.60 5.66 2.84
C TYR A 11 -20.79 4.67 3.70
N TYR A 12 -21.09 3.39 3.66
CA TYR A 12 -20.42 2.41 4.52
C TYR A 12 -18.98 2.17 4.08
N THR A 13 -18.78 1.86 2.79
CA THR A 13 -17.47 1.56 2.22
C THR A 13 -16.45 2.69 2.40
N PRO A 14 -16.72 3.96 2.06
CA PRO A 14 -15.73 5.04 2.20
C PRO A 14 -15.33 5.27 3.65
N PHE A 15 -16.28 5.24 4.60
CA PHE A 15 -15.97 5.38 6.02
C PHE A 15 -15.21 4.18 6.59
N TYR A 16 -15.48 2.98 6.08
CA TYR A 16 -14.71 1.77 6.39
C TYR A 16 -13.26 1.86 5.94
N LEU A 17 -13.01 2.34 4.72
CA LEU A 17 -11.65 2.58 4.24
C LEU A 17 -10.96 3.69 5.03
N LEU A 18 -11.69 4.77 5.34
CA LEU A 18 -11.17 5.87 6.15
C LEU A 18 -10.82 5.41 7.57
N ALA A 19 -11.67 4.59 8.21
CA ALA A 19 -11.43 4.03 9.53
C ALA A 19 -10.20 3.09 9.52
N THR A 20 -10.07 2.24 8.50
CA THR A 20 -8.93 1.33 8.33
C THR A 20 -7.63 2.12 8.13
N LEU A 21 -7.65 3.13 7.27
CA LEU A 21 -6.52 4.04 7.04
C LEU A 21 -6.16 4.80 8.33
N THR A 22 -7.17 5.33 9.04
CA THR A 22 -6.99 6.01 10.33
C THR A 22 -6.33 5.10 11.36
N ASN A 23 -6.76 3.85 11.46
CA ASN A 23 -6.16 2.86 12.35
C ASN A 23 -4.68 2.63 12.02
N VAL A 24 -4.36 2.37 10.75
CA VAL A 24 -2.99 2.15 10.29
C VAL A 24 -2.12 3.39 10.55
N LEU A 25 -2.56 4.58 10.17
CA LEU A 25 -1.81 5.82 10.38
C LEU A 25 -1.55 6.08 11.87
N LEU A 26 -2.56 5.93 12.73
CA LEU A 26 -2.41 6.12 14.17
C LEU A 26 -1.47 5.06 14.77
N LEU A 27 -1.50 3.81 14.31
CA LEU A 27 -0.54 2.78 14.71
C LEU A 27 0.90 3.17 14.29
N LEU A 28 1.09 3.63 13.06
CA LEU A 28 2.41 4.06 12.59
C LEU A 28 2.95 5.24 13.42
N VAL A 29 2.09 6.24 13.70
CA VAL A 29 2.43 7.40 14.54
C VAL A 29 2.76 6.96 15.96
N GLU A 30 1.97 6.05 16.55
CA GLU A 30 2.18 5.58 17.91
C GLU A 30 3.48 4.75 18.04
N GLY A 31 3.76 3.89 17.06
CA GLY A 31 5.02 3.14 17.02
C GLY A 31 6.25 4.04 16.85
N TRP A 32 6.14 5.08 16.03
CA TRP A 32 7.19 6.09 15.89
C TRP A 32 7.41 6.88 17.19
N ARG A 33 6.34 7.34 17.84
CA ARG A 33 6.40 8.07 19.13
C ARG A 33 6.99 7.22 20.26
N ARG A 34 6.73 5.91 20.26
CA ARG A 34 7.26 4.96 21.26
C ARG A 34 8.66 4.44 20.93
N GLY A 35 9.22 4.81 19.77
CA GLY A 35 10.57 4.40 19.37
C GLY A 35 10.69 2.91 19.05
N PHE A 36 9.63 2.26 18.57
CA PHE A 36 9.72 0.85 18.19
C PHE A 36 10.59 0.67 16.93
N PRO A 37 11.31 -0.46 16.82
CA PRO A 37 12.06 -0.78 15.61
C PRO A 37 11.09 -0.86 14.42
N LEU A 38 11.30 0.02 13.43
CA LEU A 38 10.34 0.27 12.35
C LEU A 38 9.98 -1.00 11.56
N ARG A 39 10.95 -1.86 11.26
CA ARG A 39 10.74 -3.04 10.40
C ARG A 39 9.82 -4.10 11.03
N PRO A 40 10.13 -4.65 12.23
CA PRO A 40 9.21 -5.58 12.89
C PRO A 40 7.89 -4.90 13.29
N TRP A 41 7.90 -3.61 13.59
CA TRP A 41 6.65 -2.86 13.85
C TRP A 41 5.74 -2.84 12.63
N LEU A 42 6.25 -2.47 11.46
CA LEU A 42 5.47 -2.47 10.22
C LEU A 42 4.94 -3.86 9.87
N ALA A 43 5.74 -4.91 10.04
CA ALA A 43 5.30 -6.29 9.82
C ALA A 43 4.15 -6.67 10.75
N LEU A 44 4.22 -6.29 12.02
CA LEU A 44 3.15 -6.53 12.97
C LEU A 44 1.89 -5.73 12.62
N VAL A 45 2.02 -4.45 12.27
CA VAL A 45 0.89 -3.60 11.86
C VAL A 45 0.20 -4.18 10.64
N ALA A 46 0.96 -4.65 9.65
CA ALA A 46 0.40 -5.30 8.46
C ALA A 46 -0.35 -6.60 8.81
N ALA A 47 0.28 -7.48 9.61
CA ALA A 47 -0.31 -8.75 10.01
C ALA A 47 -1.57 -8.57 10.88
N SER A 48 -1.53 -7.67 11.87
CA SER A 48 -2.67 -7.36 12.73
C SER A 48 -3.79 -6.66 11.96
N SER A 49 -3.49 -5.84 10.96
CA SER A 49 -4.52 -5.22 10.10
C SER A 49 -5.20 -6.24 9.21
N LEU A 50 -4.43 -7.17 8.60
CA LEU A 50 -5.00 -8.27 7.83
C LEU A 50 -5.89 -9.16 8.72
N ALA A 51 -5.42 -9.50 9.92
CA ALA A 51 -6.19 -10.27 10.89
C ALA A 51 -7.46 -9.54 11.35
N LEU A 52 -7.41 -8.21 11.52
CA LEU A 52 -8.57 -7.38 11.83
C LEU A 52 -9.65 -7.52 10.74
N ILE A 53 -9.26 -7.39 9.48
CA ILE A 53 -10.17 -7.45 8.33
C ILE A 53 -10.80 -8.85 8.21
N LEU A 54 -9.98 -9.90 8.28
CA LEU A 54 -10.45 -11.29 8.17
C LEU A 54 -11.32 -11.68 9.36
N GLY A 55 -10.86 -11.38 10.59
CA GLY A 55 -11.59 -11.69 11.81
C GLY A 55 -12.94 -10.99 11.90
N ALA A 56 -13.06 -9.80 11.30
CA ALA A 56 -14.33 -9.07 11.27
C ALA A 56 -15.39 -9.78 10.42
N LYS A 57 -15.00 -10.50 9.37
CA LYS A 57 -15.90 -11.27 8.52
C LYS A 57 -16.14 -12.67 9.09
N LEU A 58 -15.09 -13.35 9.56
CA LEU A 58 -15.20 -14.75 9.99
C LEU A 58 -16.15 -14.97 11.16
N ILE A 59 -16.17 -14.07 12.14
CA ILE A 59 -16.99 -14.25 13.34
C ILE A 59 -18.50 -14.17 13.08
N THR A 60 -18.93 -13.61 11.95
CA THR A 60 -20.36 -13.51 11.60
C THR A 60 -20.89 -14.79 10.95
N HIS A 61 -20.00 -15.75 10.66
CA HIS A 61 -20.35 -17.02 10.01
C HIS A 61 -20.01 -18.23 10.88
N PRO A 62 -20.77 -19.33 10.77
CA PRO A 62 -20.47 -20.56 11.49
C PRO A 62 -19.12 -21.14 11.06
N LEU A 63 -18.42 -21.80 11.99
CA LEU A 63 -17.06 -22.33 11.80
C LEU A 63 -16.91 -23.23 10.57
N GLY A 64 -17.96 -23.95 10.17
CA GLY A 64 -17.95 -24.83 8.99
C GLY A 64 -17.88 -24.10 7.64
N GLU A 65 -18.28 -22.82 7.58
CA GLU A 65 -18.31 -22.02 6.35
C GLU A 65 -17.02 -21.21 6.14
N TRP A 66 -16.14 -21.16 7.13
CA TRP A 66 -14.93 -20.33 7.08
C TRP A 66 -14.02 -20.67 5.90
N ALA A 67 -13.88 -21.96 5.59
CA ALA A 67 -13.08 -22.41 4.45
C ALA A 67 -13.68 -21.94 3.11
N MET A 68 -15.01 -21.97 2.97
CA MET A 68 -15.67 -21.50 1.75
C MET A 68 -15.53 -19.99 1.59
N LEU A 69 -15.66 -19.21 2.67
CA LEU A 69 -15.52 -17.75 2.63
C LEU A 69 -14.09 -17.30 2.29
N LEU A 70 -13.08 -18.03 2.76
CA LEU A 70 -11.68 -17.67 2.55
C LEU A 70 -11.15 -18.13 1.20
N PHE A 71 -11.64 -19.25 0.66
CA PHE A 71 -11.02 -19.92 -0.48
C PHE A 71 -11.95 -20.16 -1.67
N THR A 72 -13.24 -19.83 -1.58
CA THR A 72 -14.23 -20.04 -2.64
C THR A 72 -14.95 -18.73 -2.98
N ASP A 73 -15.31 -18.54 -4.26
CA ASP A 73 -16.07 -17.37 -4.72
C ASP A 73 -17.60 -17.58 -4.55
N ALA A 74 -18.07 -17.79 -3.31
CA ALA A 74 -19.49 -17.97 -2.98
C ALA A 74 -20.22 -16.61 -2.85
N PRO A 75 -21.55 -16.48 -2.93
CA PRO A 75 -22.19 -15.18 -2.67
C PRO A 75 -21.92 -14.74 -1.22
N ALA A 76 -21.02 -13.78 -1.03
CA ALA A 76 -20.61 -13.36 0.31
C ALA A 76 -21.70 -12.47 0.94
N ASP A 77 -22.26 -12.95 2.05
CA ASP A 77 -23.02 -12.08 2.94
C ASP A 77 -22.05 -11.04 3.54
N THR A 78 -22.47 -9.77 3.59
CA THR A 78 -21.55 -8.64 3.84
C THR A 78 -21.40 -8.29 5.33
N ALA A 79 -21.92 -9.15 6.21
CA ALA A 79 -21.89 -8.94 7.65
C ALA A 79 -20.45 -8.83 8.16
N ARG A 80 -20.24 -7.89 9.09
CA ARG A 80 -18.94 -7.64 9.71
C ARG A 80 -19.12 -7.31 11.18
N SER A 81 -18.24 -7.79 12.04
CA SER A 81 -18.23 -7.49 13.47
C SER A 81 -16.83 -7.12 13.96
N ILE A 82 -16.71 -5.92 14.53
CA ILE A 82 -15.45 -5.45 15.11
C ILE A 82 -14.95 -6.32 16.27
N LEU A 83 -15.84 -7.07 16.94
CA LEU A 83 -15.45 -7.98 18.02
C LEU A 83 -14.50 -9.07 17.50
N GLY A 84 -14.85 -9.69 16.37
CA GLY A 84 -14.00 -10.71 15.75
C GLY A 84 -12.71 -10.13 15.18
N GLY A 85 -12.80 -8.95 14.56
CA GLY A 85 -11.63 -8.26 14.03
C GLY A 85 -10.63 -7.88 15.13
N SER A 86 -11.09 -7.19 16.17
CA SER A 86 -10.23 -6.75 17.28
C SER A 86 -9.63 -7.93 18.05
N LEU A 87 -10.39 -9.00 18.27
CA LEU A 87 -9.89 -10.24 18.85
C LEU A 87 -8.78 -10.85 17.98
N ALA A 88 -9.01 -11.01 16.68
CA ALA A 88 -8.02 -11.56 15.76
C ALA A 88 -6.75 -10.70 15.72
N ALA A 89 -6.88 -9.37 15.63
CA ALA A 89 -5.75 -8.45 15.62
C ALA A 89 -4.90 -8.54 16.89
N VAL A 90 -5.54 -8.63 18.07
CA VAL A 90 -4.85 -8.79 19.36
C VAL A 90 -4.18 -10.16 19.46
N LEU A 91 -4.85 -11.25 19.07
CA LEU A 91 -4.27 -12.60 19.07
C LEU A 91 -3.05 -12.68 18.16
N THR A 92 -3.14 -12.12 16.95
CA THR A 92 -2.00 -12.00 16.02
C THR A 92 -0.89 -11.17 16.64
N ALA A 93 -1.19 -10.05 17.30
CA ALA A 93 -0.17 -9.23 17.96
C ALA A 93 0.54 -9.99 19.09
N VAL A 94 -0.20 -10.74 19.92
CA VAL A 94 0.34 -11.57 21.01
C VAL A 94 1.21 -12.70 20.46
N ALA A 95 0.79 -13.36 19.39
CA ALA A 95 1.51 -14.46 18.76
C ALA A 95 2.81 -13.99 18.08
N LEU A 96 2.73 -12.94 17.25
CA LEU A 96 3.86 -12.50 16.42
C LEU A 96 4.88 -11.64 17.18
N ARG A 97 4.49 -10.90 18.21
CA ARG A 97 5.42 -9.97 18.89
C ARG A 97 6.70 -10.67 19.38
N ARG A 98 6.60 -11.89 19.93
CA ARG A 98 7.76 -12.64 20.44
C ARG A 98 8.67 -13.07 19.31
N TRP A 99 8.09 -13.47 18.18
CA TRP A 99 8.85 -13.88 17.01
C TRP A 99 9.60 -12.68 16.39
N LEU A 100 8.96 -11.51 16.40
CA LEU A 100 9.50 -10.25 15.90
C LEU A 100 10.40 -9.49 16.89
N GLY A 101 10.67 -10.05 18.08
CA GLY A 101 11.52 -9.41 19.09
C GLY A 101 10.93 -8.11 19.65
N LEU A 102 9.60 -8.02 19.67
CA LEU A 102 8.84 -6.87 20.13
C LEU A 102 8.34 -7.10 21.57
N SER A 103 8.64 -6.12 22.42
CA SER A 103 8.19 -6.11 23.81
C SER A 103 6.66 -6.10 23.92
N ARG A 104 6.15 -6.43 25.11
CA ARG A 104 4.70 -6.36 25.41
C ARG A 104 4.13 -4.93 25.27
N ALA A 105 4.97 -3.89 25.24
CA ALA A 105 4.53 -2.48 25.15
C ALA A 105 3.82 -2.17 23.83
N VAL A 106 4.05 -3.01 22.83
CA VAL A 106 3.35 -3.00 21.55
C VAL A 106 1.86 -3.25 21.74
N LEU A 107 1.43 -4.13 22.67
CA LEU A 107 0.01 -4.43 22.89
C LEU A 107 -0.76 -3.18 23.34
N ASP A 108 -0.15 -2.34 24.18
CA ASP A 108 -0.74 -1.07 24.60
C ASP A 108 -0.79 -0.03 23.46
N ALA A 109 0.04 -0.18 22.43
CA ALA A 109 0.04 0.73 21.29
C ALA A 109 -1.16 0.49 20.35
N LEU A 110 -1.82 -0.68 20.42
CA LEU A 110 -3.05 -0.93 19.66
C LEU A 110 -4.27 -0.21 20.24
N ALA A 111 -4.20 0.23 21.49
CA ALA A 111 -5.40 0.60 22.23
C ALA A 111 -6.06 1.89 21.73
N LEU A 112 -5.26 2.96 21.68
CA LEU A 112 -5.77 4.28 21.27
C LEU A 112 -6.13 4.36 19.77
N PRO A 113 -5.30 3.82 18.83
CA PRO A 113 -5.64 3.80 17.41
C PRO A 113 -6.99 3.17 17.08
N LEU A 114 -7.31 2.04 17.74
CA LEU A 114 -8.57 1.34 17.53
C LEU A 114 -9.77 2.20 17.94
N CYS A 115 -9.68 2.95 19.05
CA CYS A 115 -10.75 3.88 19.46
C CYS A 115 -10.96 4.99 18.42
N GLY A 116 -9.88 5.56 17.89
CA GLY A 116 -9.95 6.59 16.84
C GLY A 116 -10.59 6.08 15.56
N ALA A 117 -10.21 4.87 15.12
CA ALA A 117 -10.79 4.22 13.96
C ALA A 117 -12.29 3.91 14.15
N LEU A 118 -12.68 3.45 15.35
CA LEU A 118 -14.07 3.17 15.68
C LEU A 118 -14.95 4.42 15.65
N VAL A 119 -14.47 5.55 16.14
CA VAL A 119 -15.20 6.83 16.06
C VAL A 119 -15.52 7.18 14.61
N VAL A 120 -14.53 7.05 13.71
CA VAL A 120 -14.73 7.28 12.27
C VAL A 120 -15.74 6.29 11.69
N GLN A 121 -15.62 4.99 12.01
CA GLN A 121 -16.54 3.97 11.51
C GLN A 121 -17.98 4.20 11.97
N CYS A 122 -18.18 4.59 13.23
CA CYS A 122 -19.52 4.83 13.77
C CYS A 122 -20.25 5.97 13.03
N VAL A 123 -19.54 6.98 12.53
CA VAL A 123 -20.14 8.01 11.66
C VAL A 123 -20.70 7.37 10.39
N GLY A 124 -19.93 6.49 9.75
CA GLY A 124 -20.40 5.71 8.60
C GLY A 124 -21.62 4.84 8.92
N CYS A 125 -21.64 4.20 10.10
CA CYS A 125 -22.78 3.41 10.56
C CYS A 125 -24.05 4.25 10.75
N VAL A 126 -23.93 5.47 11.28
CA VAL A 126 -25.05 6.42 11.42
C VAL A 126 -25.59 6.85 10.07
N LEU A 127 -24.73 7.14 9.09
CA LEU A 127 -25.17 7.56 7.76
C LEU A 127 -25.82 6.42 6.96
N THR A 128 -25.37 5.18 7.21
CA THR A 128 -25.88 3.98 6.52
C THR A 128 -27.15 3.43 7.18
N GLY A 129 -27.34 3.67 8.48
CA GLY A 129 -28.40 3.05 9.27
C GLY A 129 -28.17 1.57 9.57
N CYS A 130 -26.93 1.10 9.55
CA CYS A 130 -26.61 -0.25 10.01
C CYS A 130 -26.51 -0.26 11.55
N CYS A 131 -26.68 -1.44 12.18
CA CYS A 131 -26.51 -1.59 13.63
C CYS A 131 -27.49 -0.74 14.49
N PHE A 132 -28.73 -0.60 14.05
CA PHE A 132 -29.74 0.30 14.63
C PHE A 132 -30.32 -0.21 15.96
N GLY A 133 -30.96 0.70 16.70
CA GLY A 133 -31.60 0.41 17.99
C GLY A 133 -33.06 0.01 17.88
N GLU A 134 -33.67 -0.32 19.02
CA GLU A 134 -35.10 -0.62 19.08
C GLU A 134 -35.95 0.63 18.74
N PRO A 135 -37.17 0.46 18.21
CA PRO A 135 -38.12 1.55 18.04
C PRO A 135 -38.33 2.33 19.34
N THR A 136 -38.29 3.66 19.28
CA THR A 136 -38.42 4.53 20.43
C THR A 136 -39.41 5.66 20.18
N THR A 137 -40.13 6.05 21.24
CA THR A 137 -41.00 7.24 21.25
C THR A 137 -40.29 8.48 21.78
N GLY A 138 -39.02 8.37 22.17
CA GLY A 138 -38.24 9.47 22.70
C GLY A 138 -37.84 10.50 21.64
N PHE A 139 -37.67 11.75 22.05
CA PHE A 139 -37.26 12.88 21.17
C PHE A 139 -35.85 12.71 20.56
N TRP A 140 -35.09 11.71 21.00
CA TRP A 140 -33.71 11.44 20.61
C TRP A 140 -33.60 10.31 19.59
N GLY A 141 -34.72 9.77 19.09
CA GLY A 141 -34.74 8.74 18.05
C GLY A 141 -34.28 9.26 16.68
N LEU A 142 -33.61 8.40 15.91
CA LEU A 142 -33.26 8.68 14.51
C LEU A 142 -34.22 7.97 13.56
N THR A 143 -34.60 8.65 12.48
CA THR A 143 -35.42 8.10 11.40
C THR A 143 -34.56 7.91 10.16
N TYR A 144 -34.74 6.79 9.46
CA TYR A 144 -33.98 6.46 8.26
C TYR A 144 -34.87 6.41 7.03
N ALA A 145 -34.33 6.72 5.86
CA ALA A 145 -35.09 6.69 4.61
C ALA A 145 -35.53 5.26 4.23
N ALA A 146 -36.54 5.17 3.36
CA ALA A 146 -36.98 3.91 2.77
C ALA A 146 -35.80 3.11 2.17
N GLY A 147 -35.87 1.78 2.23
CA GLY A 147 -34.82 0.89 1.72
C GLY A 147 -33.60 0.69 2.64
N THR A 148 -33.48 1.45 3.74
CA THR A 148 -32.49 1.19 4.79
C THR A 148 -32.89 0.00 5.66
N LEU A 149 -31.93 -0.63 6.36
CA LEU A 149 -32.18 -1.77 7.23
C LEU A 149 -33.26 -1.51 8.30
N PRO A 150 -33.24 -0.43 9.10
CA PRO A 150 -34.29 -0.12 10.08
C PRO A 150 -35.68 0.06 9.46
N TRP A 151 -35.77 0.61 8.25
CA TRP A 151 -37.04 0.72 7.54
C TRP A 151 -37.52 -0.67 7.09
N ALA A 152 -36.63 -1.46 6.48
CA ALA A 152 -36.95 -2.79 5.96
C ALA A 152 -37.40 -3.75 7.06
N THR A 153 -36.74 -3.72 8.23
CA THR A 153 -37.11 -4.55 9.38
C THR A 153 -38.46 -4.17 9.95
N GLN A 154 -38.78 -2.87 10.05
CA GLN A 154 -40.08 -2.42 10.54
C GLN A 154 -41.23 -2.73 9.56
N VAL A 155 -40.99 -2.63 8.25
CA VAL A 155 -41.96 -3.05 7.23
C VAL A 155 -42.18 -4.56 7.30
N GLN A 156 -41.11 -5.35 7.42
CA GLN A 156 -41.20 -6.81 7.55
C GLN A 156 -41.92 -7.24 8.84
N ALA A 157 -41.74 -6.51 9.93
CA ALA A 157 -42.42 -6.72 11.19
C ALA A 157 -43.88 -6.23 11.20
N GLY A 158 -44.37 -5.61 10.11
CA GLY A 158 -45.73 -5.07 10.01
C GLY A 158 -45.97 -3.82 10.85
N LEU A 159 -44.91 -3.16 11.34
CA LEU A 159 -44.99 -1.94 12.16
C LEU A 159 -45.22 -0.68 11.31
N LEU A 160 -44.89 -0.75 10.02
CA LEU A 160 -44.92 0.39 9.09
C LEU A 160 -45.41 -0.08 7.71
N PRO A 161 -46.26 0.69 7.00
CA PRO A 161 -46.61 0.37 5.62
C PRO A 161 -45.41 0.54 4.68
N ALA A 162 -45.31 -0.32 3.66
CA ALA A 162 -44.23 -0.28 2.67
C ALA A 162 -44.20 1.00 1.81
N THR A 163 -45.23 1.85 1.90
CA THR A 163 -45.31 3.16 1.23
C THR A 163 -44.73 4.31 2.06
N ALA A 164 -44.33 4.06 3.32
CA ALA A 164 -43.79 5.09 4.19
C ALA A 164 -42.40 5.57 3.73
N ALA A 165 -42.19 6.88 3.72
CA ALA A 165 -40.93 7.49 3.28
C ALA A 165 -39.76 7.28 4.25
N HIS A 166 -40.06 7.10 5.54
CA HIS A 166 -39.07 6.95 6.61
C HIS A 166 -39.46 5.87 7.61
N SER A 167 -38.47 5.27 8.26
CA SER A 167 -38.65 4.37 9.39
C SER A 167 -39.28 5.12 10.57
N LEU A 168 -39.97 4.40 11.46
CA LEU A 168 -40.24 4.87 12.81
C LEU A 168 -38.91 5.23 13.50
N PRO A 169 -38.92 6.20 14.45
CA PRO A 169 -37.72 6.57 15.18
C PRO A 169 -37.14 5.37 15.93
N VAL A 170 -35.85 5.13 15.74
CA VAL A 170 -35.10 4.08 16.45
C VAL A 170 -34.06 4.70 17.37
N ALA A 171 -33.74 4.03 18.46
CA ALA A 171 -32.71 4.50 19.37
C ALA A 171 -31.35 4.63 18.63
N PRO A 172 -30.66 5.78 18.68
CA PRO A 172 -29.38 6.03 18.01
C PRO A 172 -28.20 5.31 18.67
N THR A 173 -28.25 3.99 18.75
CA THR A 173 -27.20 3.17 19.37
C THR A 173 -25.84 3.34 18.70
N GLN A 174 -25.80 3.71 17.42
CA GLN A 174 -24.56 4.02 16.70
C GLN A 174 -23.89 5.31 17.21
N LEU A 175 -24.66 6.35 17.54
CA LEU A 175 -24.13 7.57 18.15
C LEU A 175 -23.67 7.30 19.58
N LEU A 176 -24.42 6.51 20.34
CA LEU A 176 -24.02 6.10 21.68
C LEU A 176 -22.73 5.26 21.64
N ALA A 177 -22.56 4.39 20.64
CA ALA A 177 -21.32 3.65 20.41
C ALA A 177 -20.15 4.56 20.03
N LEU A 178 -20.38 5.59 19.20
CA LEU A 178 -19.40 6.62 18.89
C LEU A 178 -18.95 7.34 20.16
N LEU A 179 -19.90 7.80 20.98
CA LEU A 179 -19.62 8.49 22.24
C LEU A 179 -18.86 7.60 23.21
N LEU A 180 -19.21 6.32 23.31
CA LEU A 180 -18.47 5.35 24.11
C LEU A 180 -17.01 5.23 23.62
N CYS A 181 -16.80 5.05 22.32
CA CYS A 181 -15.45 4.91 21.77
C CYS A 181 -14.62 6.20 21.97
N ALA A 182 -15.23 7.36 21.77
CA ALA A 182 -14.62 8.66 22.01
C ALA A 182 -14.30 8.88 23.50
N ALA A 183 -15.22 8.51 24.40
CA ALA A 183 -15.02 8.60 25.85
C ALA A 183 -13.88 7.70 26.32
N VAL A 184 -13.82 6.44 25.86
CA VAL A 184 -12.72 5.52 26.18
C VAL A 184 -11.40 6.05 25.64
N GLY A 185 -11.35 6.52 24.39
CA GLY A 185 -10.17 7.18 23.83
C GLY A 185 -9.74 8.41 24.63
N GLY A 186 -10.70 9.23 25.07
CA GLY A 186 -10.49 10.39 25.92
C GLY A 186 -9.93 10.02 27.31
N VAL A 187 -10.44 8.97 27.93
CA VAL A 187 -9.92 8.43 29.20
C VAL A 187 -8.45 8.00 29.02
N LEU A 188 -8.14 7.22 27.98
CA LEU A 188 -6.75 6.80 27.70
C LEU A 188 -5.82 7.99 27.47
N LEU A 189 -6.29 9.04 26.77
CA LEU A 189 -5.54 10.27 26.59
C LEU A 189 -5.35 11.05 27.90
N ALA A 190 -6.36 11.11 28.76
CA ALA A 190 -6.29 11.80 30.05
C ALA A 190 -5.31 11.10 31.00
N VAL A 191 -5.32 9.76 31.03
CA VAL A 191 -4.41 8.98 31.87
C VAL A 191 -3.04 8.76 31.24
N ARG A 192 -2.75 9.34 30.07
CA ARG A 192 -1.54 9.01 29.29
C ARG A 192 -0.22 9.30 29.98
N ARG A 193 -0.23 10.20 30.95
CA ARG A 193 0.94 10.58 31.74
C ARG A 193 1.17 9.63 32.93
N ARG A 194 0.20 8.78 33.26
CA ARG A 194 0.34 7.80 34.34
C ARG A 194 1.23 6.66 33.89
N ARG A 195 2.19 6.30 34.74
CA ARG A 195 3.09 5.16 34.51
C ARG A 195 2.40 3.90 35.00
N TRP A 196 1.84 3.12 34.07
CA TRP A 196 1.25 1.82 34.36
C TRP A 196 2.11 0.70 33.81
N PRO A 197 1.99 -0.51 34.39
CA PRO A 197 2.64 -1.69 33.85
C PRO A 197 2.23 -1.94 32.40
N VAL A 198 3.13 -2.53 31.64
CA VAL A 198 2.90 -2.88 30.23
C VAL A 198 1.72 -3.86 30.09
N GLY A 199 0.85 -3.59 29.11
CA GLY A 199 -0.39 -4.31 28.83
C GLY A 199 -1.61 -3.73 29.54
N SER A 200 -1.45 -2.75 30.44
CA SER A 200 -2.56 -2.20 31.22
C SER A 200 -3.49 -1.31 30.39
N TRP A 201 -2.99 -0.68 29.33
CA TRP A 201 -3.81 0.23 28.52
C TRP A 201 -4.78 -0.55 27.65
N LEU A 202 -4.30 -1.63 27.02
CA LEU A 202 -5.16 -2.50 26.22
C LEU A 202 -6.24 -3.15 27.10
N LEU A 203 -5.90 -3.60 28.31
CA LEU A 203 -6.87 -4.17 29.24
C LEU A 203 -7.93 -3.16 29.69
N LEU A 204 -7.52 -1.94 30.03
CA LEU A 204 -8.45 -0.87 30.40
C LEU A 204 -9.42 -0.56 29.25
N GLN A 205 -8.87 -0.33 28.06
CA GLN A 205 -9.68 -0.06 26.87
C GLN A 205 -10.66 -1.21 26.60
N THR A 206 -10.16 -2.45 26.58
CA THR A 206 -10.96 -3.64 26.29
C THR A 206 -12.08 -3.79 27.32
N GLY A 207 -11.78 -3.69 28.61
CA GLY A 207 -12.77 -3.77 29.66
C GLY A 207 -13.85 -2.69 29.56
N LEU A 208 -13.45 -1.43 29.35
CA LEU A 208 -14.40 -0.32 29.20
C LEU A 208 -15.28 -0.45 27.94
N LEU A 209 -14.71 -0.84 26.80
CA LEU A 209 -15.47 -1.04 25.56
C LEU A 209 -16.45 -2.22 25.68
N LEU A 210 -16.05 -3.32 26.31
CA LEU A 210 -16.93 -4.49 26.50
C LEU A 210 -18.09 -4.18 27.44
N LEU A 211 -17.83 -3.53 28.58
CA LEU A 211 -18.91 -3.14 29.49
C LEU A 211 -19.81 -2.07 28.89
N GLY A 212 -19.24 -1.09 28.19
CA GLY A 212 -20.02 -0.12 27.44
C GLY A 212 -20.86 -0.79 26.34
N ARG A 213 -20.34 -1.82 25.66
CA ARG A 213 -21.08 -2.61 24.68
C ARG A 213 -22.26 -3.36 25.30
N VAL A 214 -22.09 -3.92 26.49
CA VAL A 214 -23.18 -4.54 27.28
C VAL A 214 -24.25 -3.52 27.66
N ALA A 215 -23.86 -2.30 28.02
CA ALA A 215 -24.83 -1.23 28.29
C ALA A 215 -25.60 -0.86 27.00
N LEU A 216 -24.91 -0.72 25.87
CA LEU A 216 -25.53 -0.32 24.60
C LEU A 216 -26.54 -1.34 24.05
N THR A 217 -26.36 -2.62 24.34
CA THR A 217 -27.25 -3.67 23.86
C THR A 217 -28.65 -3.61 24.47
N PHE A 218 -28.86 -2.92 25.61
CA PHE A 218 -30.21 -2.68 26.14
C PHE A 218 -31.08 -1.77 25.28
N TRP A 219 -30.48 -0.97 24.39
CA TRP A 219 -31.21 -0.12 23.44
C TRP A 219 -31.11 -0.63 22.02
N ARG A 220 -30.50 -1.79 21.81
CA ARG A 220 -30.15 -2.29 20.47
C ARG A 220 -31.13 -3.34 20.01
N ASP A 221 -31.57 -3.21 18.76
CA ASP A 221 -32.45 -4.20 18.15
C ASP A 221 -31.67 -5.50 17.89
N PRO A 222 -32.16 -6.68 18.32
CA PRO A 222 -31.55 -7.98 18.05
C PRO A 222 -31.29 -8.26 16.56
N VAL A 223 -32.17 -7.80 15.67
CA VAL A 223 -32.04 -7.97 14.21
C VAL A 223 -30.89 -7.13 13.65
N GLY A 224 -30.53 -6.04 14.35
CA GLY A 224 -29.36 -5.22 14.05
C GLY A 224 -28.03 -5.80 14.56
N GLU A 225 -28.03 -7.00 15.16
CA GLU A 225 -26.85 -7.67 15.68
C GLU A 225 -26.37 -8.80 14.77
N PRO A 226 -25.20 -8.68 14.11
CA PRO A 226 -24.70 -9.71 13.21
C PRO A 226 -24.11 -10.93 13.94
N VAL A 227 -23.96 -10.90 15.26
CA VAL A 227 -23.31 -11.96 16.06
C VAL A 227 -24.10 -12.20 17.34
N ALA A 228 -24.55 -13.45 17.56
CA ALA A 228 -25.17 -13.88 18.82
C ALA A 228 -26.32 -12.96 19.29
N GLY A 229 -27.16 -12.53 18.34
CA GLY A 229 -28.33 -11.67 18.57
C GLY A 229 -29.54 -12.38 19.17
N THR A 230 -29.46 -13.69 19.42
CA THR A 230 -30.51 -14.48 20.09
C THR A 230 -30.69 -14.03 21.54
N VAL A 231 -31.94 -13.95 21.96
CA VAL A 231 -32.34 -13.45 23.29
C VAL A 231 -32.87 -14.61 24.13
N HIS A 232 -32.36 -14.73 25.36
CA HIS A 232 -32.76 -15.75 26.33
C HIS A 232 -33.30 -15.11 27.62
N PRO A 233 -34.34 -15.69 28.23
CA PRO A 233 -34.81 -15.28 29.55
C PRO A 233 -33.83 -15.81 30.61
N VAL A 234 -33.00 -14.93 31.17
CA VAL A 234 -32.01 -15.25 32.19
C VAL A 234 -32.15 -14.25 33.34
N LEU A 235 -32.11 -14.73 34.60
CA LEU A 235 -32.21 -13.90 35.81
C LEU A 235 -33.46 -12.98 35.85
N GLY A 236 -34.58 -13.43 35.28
CA GLY A 236 -35.85 -12.68 35.27
C GLY A 236 -35.91 -11.51 34.27
N GLY A 237 -34.92 -11.38 33.38
CA GLY A 237 -34.92 -10.41 32.28
C GLY A 237 -34.60 -11.06 30.93
N GLN A 238 -34.78 -10.32 29.84
CA GLN A 238 -34.37 -10.73 28.49
C GLN A 238 -32.92 -10.32 28.24
N TRP A 239 -32.03 -11.29 28.04
CA TRP A 239 -30.60 -11.06 27.80
C TRP A 239 -30.18 -11.65 26.45
N SER A 240 -29.42 -10.91 25.67
CA SER A 240 -28.78 -11.47 24.47
C SER A 240 -27.63 -12.41 24.85
N GLU A 241 -27.39 -13.46 24.05
CA GLU A 241 -26.22 -14.34 24.20
C GLU A 241 -24.92 -13.54 24.24
N LEU A 242 -24.83 -12.49 23.41
CA LEU A 242 -23.70 -11.59 23.38
C LEU A 242 -23.50 -10.85 24.73
N GLN A 243 -24.55 -10.36 25.37
CA GLN A 243 -24.43 -9.70 26.69
C GLN A 243 -23.88 -10.65 27.75
N LEU A 244 -24.38 -11.89 27.77
CA LEU A 244 -23.95 -12.92 28.72
C LEU A 244 -22.48 -13.30 28.53
N LEU A 245 -21.96 -13.21 27.30
CA LEU A 245 -20.55 -13.45 26.99
C LEU A 245 -19.65 -12.25 27.32
N LEU A 246 -20.06 -11.03 26.93
CA LEU A 246 -19.21 -9.84 27.05
C LEU A 246 -19.10 -9.32 28.49
N LEU A 247 -20.15 -9.46 29.30
CA LEU A 247 -20.16 -8.99 30.69
C LEU A 247 -19.04 -9.62 31.55
N PRO A 248 -18.92 -10.97 31.67
CA PRO A 248 -17.85 -11.57 32.45
C PRO A 248 -16.47 -11.23 31.87
N LEU A 249 -16.34 -11.18 30.54
CA LEU A 249 -15.07 -10.88 29.88
C LEU A 249 -14.61 -9.44 30.16
N GLY A 250 -15.53 -8.48 30.15
CA GLY A 250 -15.28 -7.09 30.51
C GLY A 250 -14.90 -6.93 31.99
N LEU A 251 -15.62 -7.60 32.90
CA LEU A 251 -15.32 -7.60 34.33
C LEU A 251 -13.96 -8.23 34.62
N VAL A 252 -13.62 -9.35 33.98
CA VAL A 252 -12.30 -9.99 34.12
C VAL A 252 -11.20 -9.06 33.59
N ALA A 253 -11.39 -8.44 32.42
CA ALA A 253 -10.41 -7.50 31.87
C ALA A 253 -10.13 -6.33 32.82
N LEU A 254 -11.18 -5.72 33.40
CA LEU A 254 -11.02 -4.63 34.38
C LEU A 254 -10.46 -5.10 35.71
N SER A 255 -10.83 -6.29 36.18
CA SER A 255 -10.30 -6.87 37.43
C SER A 255 -8.81 -7.16 37.29
N VAL A 256 -8.38 -7.74 36.17
CA VAL A 256 -6.96 -7.97 35.86
C VAL A 256 -6.22 -6.65 35.69
N TRP A 257 -6.82 -5.64 35.06
CA TRP A 257 -6.26 -4.30 34.98
C TRP A 257 -6.07 -3.68 36.37
N ALA A 258 -7.10 -3.69 37.22
CA ALA A 258 -7.05 -3.13 38.57
C ALA A 258 -6.00 -3.86 39.42
N TRP A 259 -5.94 -5.19 39.33
CA TRP A 259 -4.92 -5.99 40.01
C TRP A 259 -3.50 -5.68 39.51
N ARG A 260 -3.31 -5.41 38.21
CA ARG A 260 -2.01 -5.01 37.64
C ARG A 260 -1.58 -3.62 38.10
N VAL A 261 -2.51 -2.68 38.17
CA VAL A 261 -2.22 -1.26 38.49
C VAL A 261 -2.11 -1.02 39.99
N TYR A 262 -2.97 -1.63 40.80
CA TYR A 262 -3.08 -1.40 42.25
C TYR A 262 -2.60 -2.58 43.09
N GLY A 263 -2.29 -3.73 42.50
CA GLY A 263 -1.83 -4.90 43.23
C GLY A 263 -0.36 -4.83 43.65
N PRO A 264 0.08 -5.77 44.51
CA PRO A 264 1.42 -5.76 45.12
C PRO A 264 2.57 -5.85 44.10
N ALA A 265 2.32 -6.40 42.91
CA ALA A 265 3.31 -6.48 41.82
C ALA A 265 3.61 -5.12 41.15
N ALA A 266 2.70 -4.13 41.26
CA ALA A 266 2.92 -2.77 40.75
C ALA A 266 4.07 -2.05 41.49
N LEU A 267 4.30 -2.42 42.76
CA LEU A 267 5.38 -1.88 43.60
C LEU A 267 6.75 -2.54 43.31
N ALA A 268 6.77 -3.71 42.67
CA ALA A 268 8.00 -4.49 42.42
C ALA A 268 8.62 -4.27 41.03
N SER A 269 7.90 -3.63 40.10
CA SER A 269 8.34 -3.47 38.69
C SER A 269 9.06 -2.13 38.45
N SER A 270 10.20 -1.94 39.10
CA SER A 270 11.18 -0.89 38.79
C SER A 270 12.30 -1.36 37.86
N ARG A 271 12.27 -2.63 37.42
CA ARG A 271 13.31 -3.16 36.53
C ARG A 271 13.14 -2.58 35.12
N PRO A 272 14.15 -1.89 34.56
CA PRO A 272 14.08 -1.46 33.18
C PRO A 272 13.84 -2.68 32.29
N PRO A 273 13.00 -2.57 31.25
CA PRO A 273 12.77 -3.67 30.34
C PRO A 273 14.13 -4.11 29.78
N THR A 274 14.49 -5.37 30.00
CA THR A 274 15.59 -5.99 29.27
C THR A 274 15.26 -5.82 27.80
N ALA A 275 16.17 -5.19 27.05
CA ALA A 275 16.03 -5.04 25.60
C ALA A 275 15.83 -6.44 25.01
N GLU A 276 14.60 -6.75 24.57
CA GLU A 276 14.37 -7.98 23.83
C GLU A 276 15.23 -7.90 22.57
N PRO A 277 16.00 -8.94 22.23
CA PRO A 277 16.86 -8.92 21.06
C PRO A 277 16.00 -8.65 19.82
N THR A 278 16.33 -7.60 19.07
CA THR A 278 15.66 -7.26 17.82
C THR A 278 15.66 -8.48 16.91
N ALA A 279 14.50 -8.89 16.41
CA ALA A 279 14.43 -10.03 15.50
C ALA A 279 15.37 -9.83 14.32
N GLY A 280 16.08 -10.91 13.96
CA GLY A 280 16.91 -10.92 12.76
C GLY A 280 16.06 -10.73 11.50
N PRO A 281 16.62 -10.15 10.43
CA PRO A 281 15.91 -9.78 9.20
C PRO A 281 15.13 -10.96 8.57
N MET A 282 15.66 -12.18 8.66
CA MET A 282 15.00 -13.40 8.18
C MET A 282 13.62 -13.66 8.81
N ARG A 283 13.43 -13.31 10.10
CA ARG A 283 12.15 -13.54 10.79
C ARG A 283 11.08 -12.56 10.30
N THR A 284 11.43 -11.29 10.12
CA THR A 284 10.53 -10.29 9.54
C THR A 284 10.15 -10.66 8.10
N VAL A 285 11.14 -11.05 7.29
CA VAL A 285 10.90 -11.48 5.90
C VAL A 285 9.98 -12.69 5.84
N ALA A 286 10.17 -13.70 6.71
CA ALA A 286 9.30 -14.87 6.77
C ALA A 286 7.84 -14.50 7.05
N VAL A 287 7.60 -13.58 7.99
CA VAL A 287 6.25 -13.05 8.28
C VAL A 287 5.68 -12.33 7.06
N VAL A 288 6.46 -11.45 6.42
CA VAL A 288 5.99 -10.71 5.24
C VAL A 288 5.64 -11.63 4.07
N VAL A 289 6.50 -12.61 3.77
CA VAL A 289 6.27 -13.60 2.72
C VAL A 289 5.03 -14.43 3.03
N ALA A 290 4.88 -14.90 4.27
CA ALA A 290 3.69 -15.64 4.68
C ALA A 290 2.40 -14.80 4.51
N MET A 291 2.44 -13.52 4.86
CA MET A 291 1.30 -12.61 4.69
C MET A 291 1.01 -12.31 3.21
N LEU A 292 2.04 -12.18 2.37
CA LEU A 292 1.87 -12.00 0.93
C LEU A 292 1.22 -13.24 0.29
N VAL A 293 1.72 -14.44 0.61
CA VAL A 293 1.13 -15.71 0.15
C VAL A 293 -0.31 -15.83 0.63
N LEU A 294 -0.58 -15.57 1.91
CA LEU A 294 -1.93 -15.59 2.45
C LEU A 294 -2.84 -14.61 1.70
N SER A 295 -2.40 -13.37 1.47
CA SER A 295 -3.15 -12.35 0.70
C SER A 295 -3.32 -12.67 -0.79
N ALA A 296 -2.57 -13.63 -1.32
CA ALA A 296 -2.67 -14.08 -2.71
C ALA A 296 -3.58 -15.31 -2.86
N VAL A 297 -3.61 -16.17 -1.84
CA VAL A 297 -4.45 -17.38 -1.78
C VAL A 297 -5.89 -17.06 -1.36
N LEU A 298 -6.09 -16.00 -0.58
CA LEU A 298 -7.42 -15.54 -0.19
C LEU A 298 -8.27 -15.15 -1.41
N SER A 299 -9.55 -15.55 -1.40
CA SER A 299 -10.52 -15.25 -2.45
C SER A 299 -10.72 -13.73 -2.63
N ARG A 300 -11.25 -13.33 -3.80
CA ARG A 300 -11.59 -11.91 -4.08
C ARG A 300 -12.69 -11.35 -3.18
N GLN A 301 -13.37 -12.21 -2.44
CA GLN A 301 -14.45 -11.85 -1.53
C GLN A 301 -13.95 -11.72 -0.08
N ALA A 302 -12.95 -12.51 0.29
CA ALA A 302 -12.29 -12.40 1.59
C ALA A 302 -11.61 -11.04 1.79
N LEU A 303 -11.09 -10.43 0.72
CA LEU A 303 -10.49 -9.09 0.74
C LEU A 303 -11.04 -8.23 -0.41
N THR A 304 -11.58 -7.05 -0.08
CA THR A 304 -11.97 -6.08 -1.12
C THR A 304 -10.73 -5.49 -1.80
N LEU A 305 -10.87 -5.00 -3.03
CA LEU A 305 -9.74 -4.42 -3.78
C LEU A 305 -8.98 -3.34 -2.97
N PRO A 306 -9.66 -2.41 -2.28
CA PRO A 306 -8.98 -1.45 -1.41
C PRO A 306 -8.28 -2.09 -0.20
N GLU A 307 -8.87 -3.11 0.45
CA GLU A 307 -8.25 -3.85 1.56
C GLU A 307 -6.93 -4.52 1.10
N VAL A 308 -6.94 -5.17 -0.07
CA VAL A 308 -5.76 -5.81 -0.67
C VAL A 308 -4.67 -4.78 -0.93
N LEU A 309 -5.01 -3.62 -1.50
CA LEU A 309 -4.04 -2.57 -1.80
C LEU A 309 -3.37 -2.03 -0.54
N VAL A 310 -4.14 -1.75 0.52
CA VAL A 310 -3.59 -1.26 1.79
C VAL A 310 -2.64 -2.28 2.41
N VAL A 311 -3.05 -3.55 2.49
CA VAL A 311 -2.22 -4.61 3.08
C VAL A 311 -0.96 -4.86 2.24
N ARG A 312 -1.09 -4.98 0.92
CA ARG A 312 0.07 -5.23 0.03
C ARG A 312 1.03 -4.05 0.00
N ALA A 313 0.55 -2.81 0.04
CA ALA A 313 1.41 -1.63 0.13
C ALA A 313 2.24 -1.61 1.43
N LEU A 314 1.61 -1.96 2.56
CA LEU A 314 2.33 -2.11 3.84
C LEU A 314 3.38 -3.21 3.76
N LEU A 315 3.01 -4.40 3.30
CA LEU A 315 3.92 -5.56 3.17
C LEU A 315 5.09 -5.28 2.22
N LEU A 316 4.83 -4.62 1.08
CA LEU A 316 5.86 -4.21 0.13
C LEU A 316 6.86 -3.23 0.74
N THR A 317 6.37 -2.28 1.54
CA THR A 317 7.22 -1.34 2.28
C THR A 317 8.16 -2.07 3.24
N VAL A 318 7.67 -3.10 3.94
CA VAL A 318 8.51 -3.94 4.81
C VAL A 318 9.53 -4.74 3.99
N LEU A 319 9.10 -5.32 2.87
CA LEU A 319 9.97 -6.12 2.02
C LEU A 319 11.13 -5.29 1.47
N VAL A 320 10.87 -4.05 1.03
CA VAL A 320 11.91 -3.11 0.58
C VAL A 320 12.86 -2.75 1.73
N ALA A 321 12.33 -2.49 2.93
CA ALA A 321 13.13 -2.17 4.10
C ALA A 321 14.03 -3.33 4.56
N GLU A 322 13.52 -4.58 4.48
CA GLU A 322 14.27 -5.79 4.82
C GLU A 322 15.26 -6.21 3.72
N ALA A 323 14.92 -6.04 2.45
CA ALA A 323 15.85 -6.25 1.33
C ALA A 323 17.06 -5.32 1.48
N GLY A 324 16.84 -4.04 1.80
CA GLY A 324 17.92 -3.10 2.11
C GLY A 324 18.77 -3.52 3.33
N ALA A 325 18.14 -4.12 4.35
CA ALA A 325 18.81 -4.62 5.54
C ALA A 325 19.66 -5.88 5.28
N MET A 326 19.10 -6.84 4.53
CA MET A 326 19.77 -8.08 4.16
C MET A 326 20.98 -7.77 3.29
N LEU A 327 20.82 -6.89 2.28
CA LEU A 327 21.93 -6.35 1.51
C LEU A 327 22.99 -5.75 2.45
N ALA A 328 22.61 -4.92 3.41
CA ALA A 328 23.55 -4.37 4.39
C ALA A 328 24.23 -5.42 5.29
N SER A 329 23.59 -6.57 5.58
CA SER A 329 24.19 -7.66 6.35
C SER A 329 25.11 -8.56 5.51
N PHE A 330 24.84 -8.73 4.21
CA PHE A 330 25.73 -9.39 3.26
C PHE A 330 27.08 -8.66 3.12
N ARG A 331 27.14 -7.37 3.50
CA ARG A 331 28.38 -6.58 3.66
C ARG A 331 29.38 -7.21 4.64
N ILE A 332 28.94 -8.04 5.60
CA ILE A 332 29.77 -8.57 6.69
C ILE A 332 30.30 -9.99 6.37
N GLN A 333 29.62 -10.75 5.51
CA GLN A 333 29.91 -12.19 5.30
C GLN A 333 30.50 -12.57 3.93
N GLY A 334 30.84 -11.60 3.06
CA GLY A 334 31.66 -11.81 1.85
C GLY A 334 31.31 -13.07 1.05
N LEU A 335 30.18 -13.08 0.33
CA LEU A 335 29.71 -14.29 -0.34
C LEU A 335 30.19 -14.41 -1.80
N ARG A 336 30.79 -15.59 -2.06
CA ARG A 336 31.17 -16.14 -3.37
C ARG A 336 29.96 -16.17 -4.31
N LEU A 337 30.08 -15.51 -5.46
CA LEU A 337 29.05 -15.40 -6.50
C LEU A 337 28.92 -16.70 -7.29
N ALA A 338 27.88 -17.50 -7.04
CA ALA A 338 27.59 -18.73 -7.80
C ALA A 338 26.19 -18.74 -8.45
N GLY A 339 25.51 -17.60 -8.57
CA GLY A 339 24.10 -17.59 -9.00
C GLY A 339 23.65 -16.42 -9.88
N LEU A 340 24.55 -15.66 -10.50
CA LEU A 340 24.15 -14.63 -11.46
C LEU A 340 23.88 -15.24 -12.85
N PRO A 341 22.84 -14.77 -13.58
CA PRO A 341 22.62 -15.18 -14.95
C PRO A 341 23.86 -14.88 -15.80
N LEU A 342 24.21 -15.84 -16.67
CA LEU A 342 25.48 -15.87 -17.40
C LEU A 342 25.79 -14.58 -18.17
N SER A 343 24.78 -13.83 -18.61
CA SER A 343 24.95 -12.52 -19.26
C SER A 343 25.44 -11.41 -18.32
N VAL A 344 24.99 -11.39 -17.06
CA VAL A 344 25.46 -10.48 -16.02
C VAL A 344 26.82 -10.92 -15.48
N ALA A 345 27.05 -12.24 -15.42
CA ALA A 345 28.36 -12.79 -15.07
C ALA A 345 29.41 -12.49 -16.15
N VAL A 346 29.08 -12.59 -17.43
CA VAL A 346 30.00 -12.27 -18.55
C VAL A 346 30.20 -10.77 -18.69
N GLY A 347 29.16 -9.95 -18.54
CA GLY A 347 29.29 -8.49 -18.49
C GLY A 347 30.11 -8.01 -17.28
N GLY A 348 29.89 -8.62 -16.11
CA GLY A 348 30.69 -8.41 -14.92
C GLY A 348 32.12 -8.90 -15.05
N LEU A 349 32.35 -10.05 -15.69
CA LEU A 349 33.68 -10.63 -15.90
C LEU A 349 34.50 -9.82 -16.91
N MET A 350 33.89 -9.31 -17.99
CA MET A 350 34.57 -8.38 -18.92
C MET A 350 34.88 -7.03 -18.27
N MET A 351 34.02 -6.52 -17.37
CA MET A 351 34.34 -5.30 -16.62
C MET A 351 35.44 -5.54 -15.58
N LEU A 352 35.45 -6.71 -14.92
CA LEU A 352 36.47 -7.10 -13.95
C LEU A 352 37.84 -7.33 -14.59
N THR A 353 37.93 -7.77 -15.85
CA THR A 353 39.23 -7.93 -16.54
C THR A 353 39.82 -6.61 -17.07
N THR A 354 39.06 -5.52 -17.07
CA THR A 354 39.57 -4.16 -17.35
C THR A 354 39.89 -3.34 -16.10
N ALA A 355 39.60 -3.88 -14.91
CA ALA A 355 39.86 -3.22 -13.65
C ALA A 355 41.35 -3.32 -13.27
N GLN A 356 42.14 -2.34 -13.70
CA GLN A 356 43.34 -2.01 -12.94
C GLN A 356 42.88 -1.51 -11.56
N THR A 357 43.15 -2.29 -10.52
CA THR A 357 42.96 -1.89 -9.13
C THR A 357 43.65 -0.53 -8.90
N PRO A 358 42.94 0.50 -8.41
CA PRO A 358 43.60 1.71 -7.95
C PRO A 358 44.60 1.33 -6.86
N ALA A 359 45.83 1.86 -6.96
CA ALA A 359 46.84 1.71 -5.93
C ALA A 359 46.26 2.14 -4.57
N PRO A 360 46.59 1.45 -3.46
CA PRO A 360 46.14 1.85 -2.14
C PRO A 360 46.55 3.30 -1.88
N GLU A 361 45.53 4.13 -1.67
CA GLU A 361 45.66 5.55 -1.32
C GLU A 361 46.51 5.63 -0.05
N GLN A 362 47.78 6.02 -0.19
CA GLN A 362 48.57 6.48 0.95
C GLN A 362 47.84 7.68 1.54
N GLU A 363 47.57 7.66 2.85
CA GLU A 363 47.03 8.79 3.60
C GLU A 363 48.06 9.95 3.52
N LEU A 364 47.99 10.71 2.43
CA LEU A 364 48.65 12.00 2.30
C LEU A 364 47.88 13.02 3.17
N PRO A 365 48.58 13.94 3.87
CA PRO A 365 47.94 14.97 4.67
C PRO A 365 46.97 15.78 3.80
N ALA A 366 45.79 16.06 4.36
CA ALA A 366 44.72 16.79 3.67
C ALA A 366 45.26 18.10 3.05
N PRO A 367 45.08 18.33 1.74
CA PRO A 367 45.53 19.57 1.12
C PRO A 367 44.78 20.77 1.73
N PRO A 368 45.45 21.92 1.93
CA PRO A 368 44.87 23.10 2.58
C PRO A 368 43.78 23.80 1.76
N VAL A 369 43.50 23.33 0.54
CA VAL A 369 42.48 23.89 -0.36
C VAL A 369 41.45 22.81 -0.67
N PRO A 370 40.15 23.06 -0.47
CA PRO A 370 39.12 22.08 -0.80
C PRO A 370 39.00 21.95 -2.34
N ILE A 371 39.44 20.81 -2.86
CA ILE A 371 39.48 20.49 -4.30
C ILE A 371 38.11 19.94 -4.73
N PRO A 372 37.60 20.27 -5.94
CA PRO A 372 36.41 19.62 -6.49
C PRO A 372 36.64 18.13 -6.72
N THR A 373 35.65 17.29 -6.39
CA THR A 373 35.70 15.85 -6.64
C THR A 373 35.06 15.50 -7.98
N TYR A 374 35.68 14.57 -8.70
CA TYR A 374 35.21 14.09 -9.99
C TYR A 374 34.75 12.64 -9.87
N THR A 375 33.59 12.33 -10.42
CA THR A 375 33.04 10.99 -10.38
C THR A 375 32.48 10.64 -11.74
N ALA A 376 32.82 9.47 -12.28
CA ALA A 376 32.16 8.89 -13.44
C ALA A 376 31.15 7.83 -12.98
N VAL A 377 29.95 7.84 -13.54
CA VAL A 377 28.90 6.85 -13.29
C VAL A 377 28.61 6.13 -14.60
N LEU A 378 28.78 4.82 -14.61
CA LEU A 378 28.45 3.94 -15.72
C LEU A 378 27.14 3.22 -15.38
N THR A 379 26.14 3.38 -16.23
CA THR A 379 24.83 2.77 -16.05
C THR A 379 24.56 1.80 -17.18
N GLY A 380 24.11 0.59 -16.87
CA GLY A 380 23.59 -0.37 -17.83
C GLY A 380 22.24 -0.88 -17.39
N GLY A 381 21.32 -1.14 -18.31
CA GLY A 381 19.98 -1.59 -17.93
C GLY A 381 19.19 -2.25 -19.03
N VAL A 382 18.03 -2.76 -18.62
CA VAL A 382 17.02 -3.35 -19.50
C VAL A 382 15.67 -2.74 -19.17
N LEU A 383 14.82 -2.61 -20.18
CA LEU A 383 13.45 -2.15 -20.04
C LEU A 383 12.50 -3.01 -20.86
N GLY A 384 11.28 -3.13 -20.36
CA GLY A 384 10.19 -3.89 -20.96
C GLY A 384 8.87 -3.18 -20.71
N ASN A 385 8.14 -2.89 -21.78
CA ASN A 385 6.80 -2.32 -21.70
C ASN A 385 5.81 -3.25 -22.42
N SER A 386 4.64 -3.46 -21.84
CA SER A 386 3.51 -4.14 -22.47
C SER A 386 2.24 -3.34 -22.28
N HIS A 387 1.50 -3.17 -23.38
CA HIS A 387 0.28 -2.40 -23.44
C HIS A 387 -0.77 -3.16 -24.25
N GLU A 388 -1.97 -3.29 -23.70
CA GLU A 388 -3.12 -3.89 -24.38
C GLU A 388 -4.26 -2.89 -24.54
N ALA A 389 -4.69 -2.66 -25.77
CA ALA A 389 -5.78 -1.73 -26.09
C ALA A 389 -6.87 -2.42 -26.91
N GLU A 390 -8.10 -1.92 -26.77
CA GLU A 390 -9.20 -2.27 -27.65
C GLU A 390 -9.77 -0.97 -28.24
N GLY A 391 -9.91 -0.93 -29.56
CA GLY A 391 -10.42 0.21 -30.30
C GLY A 391 -11.49 -0.20 -31.31
N TYR A 392 -12.08 0.81 -31.97
CA TYR A 392 -12.94 0.62 -33.12
C TYR A 392 -12.29 1.27 -34.34
N ILE A 393 -12.22 0.55 -35.44
CA ILE A 393 -11.87 1.13 -36.74
C ILE A 393 -13.17 1.42 -37.51
N SER A 394 -13.27 2.59 -38.12
CA SER A 394 -14.35 2.92 -39.05
C SER A 394 -13.79 2.94 -40.46
N GLU A 395 -14.32 2.12 -41.37
CA GLU A 395 -14.03 2.29 -42.79
C GLU A 395 -14.65 3.60 -43.28
N ASN A 396 -13.90 4.35 -44.09
CA ASN A 396 -14.19 5.74 -44.46
C ASN A 396 -15.35 5.89 -45.47
N THR A 397 -16.30 4.94 -45.49
CA THR A 397 -17.42 4.86 -46.43
C THR A 397 -18.68 4.35 -45.73
N GLY A 398 -19.39 5.25 -45.05
CA GLY A 398 -20.78 5.04 -44.60
C GLY A 398 -20.97 4.77 -43.10
N CYS A 399 -22.14 5.16 -42.58
CA CYS A 399 -22.52 5.09 -41.16
C CYS A 399 -22.79 3.67 -40.61
N SER A 400 -22.25 2.61 -41.22
CA SER A 400 -22.65 1.22 -40.89
C SER A 400 -21.52 0.19 -40.89
N GLY A 401 -20.35 0.54 -40.37
CA GLY A 401 -19.25 -0.41 -40.20
C GLY A 401 -18.21 0.04 -39.17
N GLN A 402 -18.48 -0.18 -37.89
CA GLN A 402 -17.44 -0.11 -36.85
C GLN A 402 -17.00 -1.53 -36.52
N GLN A 403 -15.71 -1.82 -36.62
CA GLN A 403 -15.16 -3.13 -36.28
C GLN A 403 -14.25 -3.03 -35.06
N ARG A 404 -14.33 -4.00 -34.15
CA ARG A 404 -13.48 -4.05 -32.95
C ARG A 404 -12.07 -4.52 -33.31
N LEU A 405 -11.07 -3.79 -32.84
CA LEU A 405 -9.65 -4.10 -32.99
C LEU A 405 -9.03 -4.29 -31.60
N ALA A 406 -8.41 -5.45 -31.37
CA ALA A 406 -7.56 -5.69 -30.21
C ALA A 406 -6.09 -5.48 -30.59
N LEU A 407 -5.37 -4.74 -29.76
CA LEU A 407 -3.99 -4.33 -29.96
C LEU A 407 -3.15 -4.78 -28.77
N GLN A 408 -2.04 -5.47 -29.03
CA GLN A 408 -1.05 -5.82 -28.01
C GLN A 408 0.32 -5.30 -28.44
N GLN A 409 0.81 -4.28 -27.74
CA GLN A 409 2.13 -3.70 -27.95
C GLN A 409 3.10 -4.21 -26.89
N ARG A 410 4.29 -4.63 -27.31
CA ARG A 410 5.38 -5.07 -26.45
C ARG A 410 6.68 -4.41 -26.88
N VAL A 411 7.37 -3.78 -25.95
CA VAL A 411 8.66 -3.12 -26.16
C VAL A 411 9.69 -3.81 -25.28
N ARG A 412 10.86 -4.10 -25.86
CA ARG A 412 12.02 -4.60 -25.13
C ARG A 412 13.25 -3.86 -25.60
N ALA A 413 13.98 -3.25 -24.69
CA ALA A 413 15.23 -2.57 -25.01
C ALA A 413 16.28 -2.77 -23.93
N ALA A 414 17.54 -2.62 -24.32
CA ALA A 414 18.69 -2.64 -23.44
C ALA A 414 19.65 -1.53 -23.87
N GLY A 415 20.44 -1.05 -22.92
CA GLY A 415 21.34 0.06 -23.20
C GLY A 415 22.19 0.42 -22.01
N GLY A 416 22.92 1.50 -22.19
CA GLY A 416 23.75 2.07 -21.13
C GLY A 416 23.94 3.57 -21.30
N GLU A 417 24.23 4.24 -20.20
CA GLU A 417 24.56 5.66 -20.16
C GLU A 417 25.82 5.89 -19.32
N VAL A 418 26.54 6.95 -19.66
CA VAL A 418 27.71 7.42 -18.92
C VAL A 418 27.43 8.82 -18.44
N ALA A 419 27.73 9.09 -17.18
CA ALA A 419 27.57 10.40 -16.56
C ALA A 419 28.84 10.83 -15.82
N PHE A 420 29.23 12.08 -15.96
CA PHE A 420 30.35 12.70 -15.28
C PHE A 420 29.83 13.74 -14.29
N GLU A 421 30.01 13.46 -13.00
CA GLU A 421 29.67 14.35 -11.89
C GLU A 421 30.91 15.14 -11.46
N THR A 422 30.77 16.46 -11.35
CA THR A 422 31.73 17.34 -10.72
C THR A 422 31.08 17.97 -9.49
N LYS A 423 31.57 17.64 -8.30
CA LYS A 423 31.02 18.13 -7.03
C LYS A 423 31.96 19.16 -6.42
N GLN A 424 31.42 20.36 -6.18
CA GLN A 424 32.14 21.45 -5.53
C GLN A 424 32.03 21.35 -4.01
N PRO A 425 33.02 21.88 -3.26
CA PRO A 425 32.97 21.96 -1.80
C PRO A 425 31.75 22.74 -1.26
N SER A 426 31.18 23.64 -2.08
CA SER A 426 30.01 24.46 -1.76
C SER A 426 28.67 23.70 -1.77
N GLY A 427 28.67 22.37 -1.96
CA GLY A 427 27.46 21.55 -2.05
C GLY A 427 26.76 21.59 -3.42
N ARG A 428 27.36 22.27 -4.41
CA ARG A 428 26.90 22.28 -5.81
C ARG A 428 27.51 21.12 -6.58
N ALA A 429 26.70 20.33 -7.25
CA ALA A 429 27.17 19.33 -8.21
C ALA A 429 26.59 19.60 -9.60
N ARG A 430 27.41 19.35 -10.62
CA ARG A 430 27.02 19.41 -12.03
C ARG A 430 27.29 18.04 -12.63
N ILE A 431 26.29 17.49 -13.32
CA ILE A 431 26.41 16.20 -13.97
C ILE A 431 26.14 16.39 -15.45
N TRP A 432 26.99 15.80 -16.28
CA TRP A 432 26.81 15.69 -17.72
C TRP A 432 26.74 14.23 -18.07
N GLY A 433 25.71 13.81 -18.79
CA GLY A 433 25.62 12.42 -19.20
C GLY A 433 24.96 12.26 -20.55
N GLY A 434 25.11 11.05 -21.06
CA GLY A 434 24.42 10.61 -22.26
C GLY A 434 24.47 9.10 -22.37
N GLY A 435 23.54 8.53 -23.12
CA GLY A 435 23.45 7.10 -23.29
C GLY A 435 22.85 6.70 -24.62
N VAL A 436 22.96 5.40 -24.87
CA VAL A 436 22.44 4.76 -26.05
C VAL A 436 21.62 3.55 -25.61
N TRP A 437 20.40 3.47 -26.12
CA TRP A 437 19.50 2.36 -25.90
C TRP A 437 18.98 1.86 -27.23
N ALA A 438 18.92 0.53 -27.37
CA ALA A 438 18.42 -0.10 -28.57
C ALA A 438 17.48 -1.24 -28.21
N GLY A 439 16.44 -1.43 -29.01
CA GLY A 439 15.40 -2.40 -28.72
C GLY A 439 14.52 -2.69 -29.91
N GLN A 440 13.48 -3.46 -29.63
CA GLN A 440 12.45 -3.79 -30.58
C GLN A 440 11.08 -3.58 -29.97
N GLN A 441 10.18 -3.05 -30.77
CA GLN A 441 8.76 -2.98 -30.51
C GLN A 441 8.04 -3.98 -31.41
N ARG A 442 7.17 -4.77 -30.81
CA ARG A 442 6.25 -5.67 -31.50
C ARG A 442 4.83 -5.22 -31.23
N ILE A 443 4.03 -5.09 -32.27
CA ILE A 443 2.60 -4.77 -32.16
C ILE A 443 1.84 -5.90 -32.85
N ASP A 444 1.07 -6.63 -32.08
CA ASP A 444 0.17 -7.67 -32.58
C ASP A 444 -1.24 -7.06 -32.66
N MET A 445 -1.84 -7.10 -33.85
CA MET A 445 -3.16 -6.53 -34.14
C MET A 445 -4.11 -7.65 -34.54
N GLN A 446 -5.23 -7.77 -33.82
CA GLN A 446 -6.25 -8.79 -34.05
C GLN A 446 -7.62 -8.15 -34.19
N LEU A 447 -8.28 -8.39 -35.33
CA LEU A 447 -9.65 -7.98 -35.55
C LEU A 447 -10.58 -8.93 -34.78
N ARG A 448 -11.49 -8.37 -33.98
CA ARG A 448 -12.51 -9.15 -33.27
C ARG A 448 -13.84 -9.09 -34.01
N PRO A 449 -14.56 -10.22 -34.14
CA PRO A 449 -15.91 -10.22 -34.69
C PRO A 449 -16.80 -9.33 -33.84
N ASP A 450 -17.53 -8.41 -34.48
CA ASP A 450 -18.60 -7.68 -33.80
C ASP A 450 -19.86 -8.56 -33.77
N PRO A 451 -20.40 -8.94 -32.60
CA PRO A 451 -21.60 -9.77 -32.51
C PRO A 451 -22.85 -9.15 -33.18
N ASN A 452 -22.83 -7.84 -33.46
CA ASN A 452 -23.95 -7.11 -34.06
C ASN A 452 -23.80 -6.86 -35.57
N SER A 453 -22.72 -7.32 -36.20
CA SER A 453 -22.45 -7.15 -37.63
C SER A 453 -22.31 -8.50 -38.33
N SER A 454 -23.01 -8.68 -39.45
CA SER A 454 -22.95 -9.87 -40.30
C SER A 454 -21.75 -9.87 -41.26
N MET A 455 -20.89 -8.85 -41.21
CA MET A 455 -19.71 -8.74 -42.06
C MET A 455 -18.51 -9.40 -41.37
N VAL A 456 -18.12 -10.58 -41.85
CA VAL A 456 -16.88 -11.25 -41.47
C VAL A 456 -15.83 -10.88 -42.50
N ILE A 457 -15.12 -9.78 -42.27
CA ILE A 457 -13.92 -9.46 -43.06
C ILE A 457 -12.78 -10.32 -42.49
N THR A 458 -12.36 -11.33 -43.25
CA THR A 458 -11.17 -12.14 -42.97
C THR A 458 -9.92 -11.39 -43.43
N ASP A 459 -9.57 -10.29 -42.78
CA ASP A 459 -8.24 -9.70 -42.97
C ASP A 459 -7.27 -10.25 -41.91
N ARG A 460 -6.02 -10.46 -42.30
CA ARG A 460 -5.04 -11.24 -41.54
C ARG A 460 -4.61 -10.52 -40.26
N ASP A 461 -4.49 -11.27 -39.17
CA ASP A 461 -3.73 -10.85 -37.98
C ASP A 461 -2.38 -10.26 -38.42
N THR A 462 -2.16 -8.98 -38.12
CA THR A 462 -0.98 -8.26 -38.57
C THR A 462 -0.04 -8.10 -37.39
N THR A 463 1.21 -8.52 -37.57
CA THR A 463 2.26 -8.32 -36.57
C THR A 463 3.30 -7.36 -37.10
N LEU A 464 3.35 -6.16 -36.53
CA LEU A 464 4.33 -5.14 -36.87
C LEU A 464 5.54 -5.26 -35.94
N ARG A 465 6.73 -5.14 -36.50
CA ARG A 465 7.99 -5.11 -35.75
C ARG A 465 8.79 -3.90 -36.16
N GLU A 466 9.17 -3.10 -35.18
CA GLU A 466 9.91 -1.86 -35.38
C GLU A 466 11.13 -1.84 -34.47
N THR A 467 12.24 -1.31 -35.00
CA THR A 467 13.47 -1.17 -34.24
C THR A 467 13.45 0.17 -33.52
N LEU A 468 13.71 0.14 -32.21
CA LEU A 468 13.82 1.35 -31.40
C LEU A 468 15.29 1.67 -31.14
N VAL A 469 15.65 2.94 -31.28
CA VAL A 469 16.98 3.46 -30.95
C VAL A 469 16.80 4.82 -30.30
N ASP A 470 17.34 4.97 -29.10
CA ASP A 470 17.38 6.21 -28.34
C ASP A 470 18.84 6.60 -28.08
N LEU A 471 19.20 7.80 -28.52
CA LEU A 471 20.41 8.50 -28.13
C LEU A 471 19.98 9.70 -27.30
N HIS A 472 20.27 9.67 -26.01
CA HIS A 472 19.89 10.75 -25.11
C HIS A 472 21.09 11.44 -24.51
N VAL A 473 20.98 12.75 -24.34
CA VAL A 473 22.03 13.59 -23.75
C VAL A 473 21.37 14.55 -22.77
N TYR A 474 21.98 14.70 -21.60
CA TYR A 474 21.38 15.47 -20.52
C TYR A 474 22.42 16.16 -19.65
N ARG A 475 21.92 17.15 -18.93
CA ARG A 475 22.67 17.89 -17.93
C ARG A 475 21.83 18.01 -16.67
N GLU A 476 22.46 17.75 -15.53
CA GLU A 476 21.84 17.86 -14.22
C GLU A 476 22.56 18.87 -13.34
N PHE A 477 21.77 19.65 -12.62
CA PHE A 477 22.21 20.61 -11.62
C PHE A 477 21.68 20.17 -10.27
N GLN A 478 22.59 19.92 -9.33
CA GLN A 478 22.25 19.60 -7.96
C GLN A 478 22.80 20.66 -7.02
N ARG A 479 21.96 21.07 -6.06
CA ARG A 479 22.35 21.92 -4.95
C ARG A 479 21.84 21.30 -3.66
N GLU A 480 22.77 20.99 -2.77
CA GLU A 480 22.48 20.36 -1.50
C GLU A 480 22.92 21.26 -0.34
N ASN A 481 21.99 21.59 0.55
CA ASN A 481 22.22 22.25 1.83
C ASN A 481 21.70 21.34 2.96
N ASP A 482 22.10 21.58 4.21
CA ASP A 482 21.71 20.76 5.39
C ASP A 482 20.20 20.50 5.54
N TRP A 483 19.38 21.44 5.06
CA TRP A 483 17.92 21.44 5.22
C TRP A 483 17.13 21.18 3.92
N ARG A 484 17.71 21.34 2.73
CA ARG A 484 17.03 21.15 1.43
C ARG A 484 18.00 20.72 0.33
N SER A 485 17.58 19.77 -0.51
CA SER A 485 18.20 19.47 -1.78
C SER A 485 17.29 19.84 -2.95
N TYR A 486 17.90 20.39 -3.99
CA TYR A 486 17.26 20.73 -5.25
C TYR A 486 18.04 20.07 -6.38
N ARG A 487 17.33 19.40 -7.27
CA ARG A 487 17.92 18.73 -8.43
C ARG A 487 17.06 19.02 -9.66
N LEU A 488 17.71 19.50 -10.71
CA LEU A 488 17.10 19.83 -12.00
C LEU A 488 17.88 19.14 -13.09
N ARG A 489 17.24 18.26 -13.86
CA ARG A 489 17.79 17.61 -15.05
C ARG A 489 17.07 18.12 -16.28
N VAL A 490 17.83 18.44 -17.32
CA VAL A 490 17.32 18.85 -18.64
C VAL A 490 18.09 18.06 -19.69
N GLY A 491 17.39 17.47 -20.64
CA GLY A 491 18.00 16.66 -21.69
C GLY A 491 17.13 16.56 -22.93
N VAL A 492 17.58 15.74 -23.86
CA VAL A 492 16.86 15.43 -25.10
C VAL A 492 17.14 13.98 -25.48
N HIS A 493 16.10 13.28 -25.93
CA HIS A 493 16.12 11.96 -26.53
C HIS A 493 16.03 12.13 -28.05
N LEU A 494 16.88 11.43 -28.80
CA LEU A 494 16.96 11.50 -30.26
C LEU A 494 16.93 10.09 -30.84
N GLY A 495 16.13 9.88 -31.89
CA GLY A 495 16.13 8.62 -32.65
C GLY A 495 14.75 8.07 -32.96
N SER A 496 14.66 6.75 -33.11
CA SER A 496 13.40 6.03 -33.33
C SER A 496 12.86 5.59 -31.97
N LEU A 497 12.13 6.48 -31.30
CA LEU A 497 11.60 6.21 -29.97
C LEU A 497 10.34 5.36 -30.00
N GLY A 498 9.64 5.29 -31.13
CA GLY A 498 8.42 4.50 -31.33
C GLY A 498 7.24 5.08 -30.55
N TYR A 499 6.34 5.78 -31.23
CA TYR A 499 5.07 6.23 -30.66
C TYR A 499 3.95 5.94 -31.66
N PHE A 500 2.94 5.17 -31.23
CA PHE A 500 1.84 4.76 -32.09
C PHE A 500 0.51 5.19 -31.47
N THR A 501 -0.20 6.08 -32.16
CA THR A 501 -1.55 6.50 -31.83
C THR A 501 -2.50 6.05 -32.93
N TYR A 502 -3.56 5.35 -32.53
CA TYR A 502 -4.56 4.81 -33.45
C TYR A 502 -5.76 5.75 -33.49
N THR A 503 -5.65 6.82 -34.29
CA THR A 503 -6.77 7.71 -34.61
C THR A 503 -6.85 7.88 -36.11
N GLY A 504 -7.69 7.06 -36.77
CA GLY A 504 -8.01 7.18 -38.20
C GLY A 504 -7.48 6.03 -39.06
N THR A 505 -8.06 5.89 -40.25
CA THR A 505 -7.75 4.88 -41.30
C THR A 505 -6.39 5.08 -41.98
N ASN A 506 -5.66 6.14 -41.64
CA ASN A 506 -4.31 6.35 -42.11
C ASN A 506 -3.35 5.97 -41.00
N ASP A 507 -2.49 4.98 -41.29
CA ASP A 507 -1.30 4.61 -40.52
C ASP A 507 -0.39 5.84 -40.31
N THR A 508 -0.71 6.71 -39.36
CA THR A 508 0.19 7.79 -38.93
C THR A 508 1.27 7.20 -38.05
N ARG A 509 2.28 6.60 -38.70
CA ARG A 509 3.59 6.26 -38.12
C ARG A 509 4.27 7.56 -37.68
N SER A 510 4.02 8.02 -36.45
CA SER A 510 4.75 9.15 -35.87
C SER A 510 5.97 8.64 -35.12
N GLY A 511 7.04 8.32 -35.85
CA GLY A 511 8.36 8.21 -35.24
C GLY A 511 8.77 9.59 -34.72
N THR A 512 8.68 9.82 -33.40
CA THR A 512 9.15 11.08 -32.83
C THR A 512 10.67 11.08 -32.81
N ILE A 513 11.26 11.92 -33.67
CA ILE A 513 12.72 12.01 -33.87
C ILE A 513 13.41 12.66 -32.66
N ALA A 514 12.71 13.52 -31.91
CA ALA A 514 13.25 14.22 -30.75
C ALA A 514 12.21 14.45 -29.65
N ILE A 515 12.53 14.12 -28.39
CA ILE A 515 11.67 14.35 -27.22
C ILE A 515 12.49 15.02 -26.10
N PRO A 516 12.02 16.12 -25.48
CA PRO A 516 12.73 16.74 -24.36
C PRO A 516 12.62 15.89 -23.09
N GLU A 517 13.69 15.86 -22.31
CA GLU A 517 13.74 15.29 -20.96
C GLU A 517 13.77 16.42 -19.92
N LEU A 518 12.92 16.33 -18.90
CA LEU A 518 12.90 17.25 -17.77
C LEU A 518 12.68 16.48 -16.46
N MET A 519 13.48 16.75 -15.44
CA MET A 519 13.19 16.29 -14.07
C MET A 519 13.48 17.39 -13.06
N LEU A 520 12.53 17.59 -12.15
CA LEU A 520 12.65 18.48 -11.00
C LEU A 520 12.41 17.67 -9.73
N ARG A 521 13.39 17.65 -8.83
CA ARG A 521 13.29 17.03 -7.50
C ARG A 521 13.59 18.07 -6.41
N MET A 522 12.74 18.12 -5.40
CA MET A 522 12.80 19.06 -4.29
C MET A 522 12.52 18.36 -2.96
N GLY A 523 13.34 18.60 -1.93
CA GLY A 523 13.14 18.08 -0.58
C GLY A 523 14.43 17.57 0.04
N LYS A 524 14.36 16.81 1.13
CA LYS A 524 15.54 16.16 1.71
C LYS A 524 15.52 14.69 1.32
N SER A 525 16.48 14.28 0.49
CA SER A 525 16.56 12.91 -0.06
C SER A 525 16.51 11.84 1.02
N SER A 526 17.10 12.06 2.20
CA SER A 526 17.07 11.11 3.30
C SER A 526 15.74 11.02 4.05
N VAL A 527 14.85 12.02 3.97
CA VAL A 527 13.61 12.08 4.76
C VAL A 527 12.38 12.08 3.87
N LEU A 528 12.20 13.09 3.03
CA LEU A 528 11.05 13.25 2.15
C LEU A 528 11.39 14.20 1.02
N PHE A 529 11.05 13.83 -0.21
CA PHE A 529 11.18 14.65 -1.40
C PHE A 529 9.99 14.45 -2.34
N GLY A 530 9.68 15.50 -3.09
CA GLY A 530 8.79 15.43 -4.24
C GLY A 530 9.59 15.47 -5.54
N GLN A 531 9.09 14.79 -6.57
CA GLN A 531 9.70 14.76 -7.89
C GLN A 531 8.64 14.81 -8.99
N ALA A 532 8.89 15.66 -9.98
CA ALA A 532 8.10 15.79 -11.19
C ALA A 532 9.01 15.60 -12.41
N ASP A 533 8.63 14.70 -13.31
CA ASP A 533 9.43 14.30 -14.46
C ASP A 533 8.62 14.30 -15.76
N PHE A 534 9.30 14.54 -16.86
CA PHE A 534 8.82 14.33 -18.22
C PHE A 534 9.91 13.60 -19.00
N CYS A 535 9.62 12.40 -19.47
CA CYS A 535 10.54 11.54 -20.23
C CYS A 535 11.90 11.32 -19.53
N TYR A 536 11.90 11.12 -18.21
CA TYR A 536 13.14 10.90 -17.45
C TYR A 536 13.79 9.58 -17.84
N GLY A 537 14.88 9.66 -18.60
CA GLY A 537 15.62 8.51 -19.10
C GLY A 537 14.87 7.65 -20.13
N ALA A 538 15.61 6.71 -20.71
CA ALA A 538 15.17 5.96 -21.90
C ALA A 538 13.92 5.08 -21.68
N GLU A 539 13.71 4.52 -20.48
CA GLU A 539 12.50 3.73 -20.15
C GLU A 539 11.20 4.53 -20.13
N ASN A 540 11.30 5.86 -20.02
CA ASN A 540 10.16 6.76 -19.99
C ASN A 540 10.05 7.57 -21.28
N ALA A 541 10.94 7.35 -22.26
CA ALA A 541 10.92 7.99 -23.58
C ALA A 541 10.60 6.98 -24.70
N MET A 542 11.13 5.75 -24.62
CA MET A 542 10.95 4.72 -25.65
C MET A 542 9.63 3.96 -25.55
N GLY A 543 9.00 3.69 -26.71
CA GLY A 543 7.73 3.01 -26.90
C GLY A 543 6.51 3.87 -26.54
N ALA A 544 6.66 4.65 -25.48
CA ALA A 544 5.61 5.43 -24.87
C ALA A 544 6.25 6.47 -23.95
N TYR A 545 6.20 7.75 -24.34
CA TYR A 545 6.69 8.76 -23.43
C TYR A 545 5.79 8.86 -22.18
N THR A 546 6.40 9.08 -21.02
CA THR A 546 5.69 9.17 -19.75
C THR A 546 6.07 10.42 -18.97
N SER A 547 5.07 11.01 -18.34
CA SER A 547 5.20 12.10 -17.37
C SER A 547 4.89 11.55 -15.98
N ARG A 548 5.62 11.99 -14.95
CA ARG A 548 5.50 11.42 -13.60
C ARG A 548 5.43 12.50 -12.55
N LEU A 549 4.65 12.24 -11.51
CA LEU A 549 4.61 13.03 -10.28
C LEU A 549 4.70 12.06 -9.10
N SER A 550 5.63 12.28 -8.18
CA SER A 550 5.92 11.34 -7.11
C SER A 550 6.37 11.97 -5.81
N LEU A 551 6.20 11.19 -4.75
CA LEU A 551 6.79 11.43 -3.44
C LEU A 551 7.73 10.28 -3.12
N GLY A 552 8.89 10.60 -2.56
CA GLY A 552 9.89 9.63 -2.18
C GLY A 552 10.54 9.94 -0.85
N SER A 553 11.17 8.93 -0.26
CA SER A 553 11.88 9.00 1.00
C SER A 553 13.11 8.11 0.96
N GLY A 554 14.21 8.61 1.53
CA GLY A 554 15.41 7.82 1.81
C GLY A 554 15.28 6.93 3.05
N LEU A 555 14.14 6.96 3.74
CA LEU A 555 13.87 6.19 4.97
C LEU A 555 14.96 6.39 6.05
N GLY A 556 15.55 7.60 6.11
CA GLY A 556 16.63 7.96 7.02
C GLY A 556 18.03 7.52 6.57
N SER A 557 18.18 6.93 5.39
CA SER A 557 19.47 6.55 4.83
C SER A 557 20.23 7.79 4.33
N ASN A 558 21.46 7.97 4.82
CA ASN A 558 22.40 8.99 4.31
C ASN A 558 23.25 8.46 3.15
N ASN A 559 23.09 7.17 2.77
CA ASN A 559 23.91 6.53 1.73
C ASN A 559 23.42 6.86 0.31
N GLY A 560 22.40 7.70 0.15
CA GLY A 560 21.82 8.07 -1.14
C GLY A 560 20.77 7.09 -1.67
N SER A 561 20.46 6.01 -0.94
CA SER A 561 19.33 5.13 -1.28
C SER A 561 17.99 5.84 -1.05
N TRP A 562 17.02 5.60 -1.93
CA TRP A 562 15.68 6.15 -1.80
C TRP A 562 14.63 5.24 -2.42
N VAL A 563 13.38 5.43 -2.00
CA VAL A 563 12.19 4.81 -2.58
C VAL A 563 11.22 5.91 -2.92
N GLN A 564 10.59 5.84 -4.08
CA GLN A 564 9.53 6.77 -4.49
C GLN A 564 8.37 6.03 -5.12
N ALA A 565 7.18 6.59 -4.95
CA ALA A 565 5.97 6.11 -5.61
C ALA A 565 5.14 7.31 -6.04
N GLY A 566 4.32 7.11 -7.07
CA GLY A 566 3.54 8.21 -7.60
C GLY A 566 2.65 7.83 -8.77
N TYR A 567 2.24 8.88 -9.46
CA TYR A 567 1.39 8.84 -10.63
C TYR A 567 2.27 8.99 -11.88
N ALA A 568 2.04 8.13 -12.86
CA ALA A 568 2.65 8.20 -14.18
C ALA A 568 1.55 8.34 -15.23
N HIS A 569 1.73 9.23 -16.19
CA HIS A 569 0.82 9.45 -17.29
C HIS A 569 1.51 9.21 -18.63
N SER A 570 0.90 8.39 -19.47
CA SER A 570 1.33 8.13 -20.83
C SER A 570 0.16 8.32 -21.78
N PRO A 571 0.33 8.95 -22.95
CA PRO A 571 -0.76 9.26 -23.87
C PRO A 571 -1.16 8.05 -24.74
N HIS A 572 -1.37 6.89 -24.11
CA HIS A 572 -1.94 5.69 -24.73
C HIS A 572 -3.46 5.64 -24.50
N SER A 573 -4.18 5.12 -25.49
CA SER A 573 -5.62 4.83 -25.40
C SER A 573 -5.79 3.34 -25.03
N PRO A 574 -6.73 2.95 -24.14
CA PRO A 574 -7.83 3.75 -23.57
C PRO A 574 -7.51 4.41 -22.22
N THR A 575 -6.51 3.95 -21.48
CA THR A 575 -6.15 4.49 -20.16
C THR A 575 -4.78 5.16 -20.20
N SER A 576 -4.74 6.41 -19.79
CA SER A 576 -3.52 7.22 -19.83
C SER A 576 -2.80 7.33 -18.49
N SER A 577 -3.32 6.66 -17.45
CA SER A 577 -2.89 6.81 -16.06
C SER A 577 -2.40 5.49 -15.46
N MET A 578 -1.20 5.50 -14.88
CA MET A 578 -0.58 4.39 -14.19
C MET A 578 -0.11 4.83 -12.80
N GLY A 579 -0.14 3.92 -11.83
CA GLY A 579 0.64 4.05 -10.60
C GLY A 579 2.05 3.53 -10.84
N PHE A 580 3.07 4.16 -10.26
CA PHE A 580 4.44 3.66 -10.36
C PHE A 580 5.17 3.62 -9.02
N MET A 581 6.18 2.77 -8.96
CA MET A 581 7.14 2.69 -7.87
C MET A 581 8.55 2.56 -8.44
N SER A 582 9.50 3.24 -7.81
CA SER A 582 10.93 3.16 -8.13
C SER A 582 11.74 3.20 -6.84
N ALA A 583 12.89 2.56 -6.84
CA ALA A 583 13.85 2.68 -5.74
C ALA A 583 15.26 2.78 -6.30
N LEU A 584 16.14 3.49 -5.61
CA LEU A 584 17.58 3.40 -5.81
C LEU A 584 18.19 2.68 -4.60
N LEU A 585 18.76 1.52 -4.85
CA LEU A 585 19.34 0.65 -3.84
C LEU A 585 20.86 0.55 -4.10
N LEU A 586 21.67 1.27 -3.32
CA LEU A 586 23.12 1.06 -3.37
C LEU A 586 23.47 -0.36 -2.91
N LEU A 587 24.24 -1.06 -3.72
CA LEU A 587 24.80 -2.36 -3.36
C LEU A 587 25.89 -2.17 -2.29
N PRO A 588 26.05 -3.14 -1.38
CA PRO A 588 27.02 -3.05 -0.30
C PRO A 588 28.46 -3.26 -0.79
N GLY A 589 29.42 -2.67 -0.06
CA GLY A 589 30.85 -2.65 -0.40
C GLY A 589 31.24 -1.32 -1.03
N LYS A 590 32.50 -0.88 -0.92
CA LYS A 590 33.00 0.33 -1.65
C LYS A 590 33.01 0.13 -3.18
N SER A 591 32.17 -0.76 -3.69
CA SER A 591 32.03 -1.10 -5.10
C SER A 591 31.44 0.04 -5.91
N GLY A 592 30.71 0.98 -5.29
CA GLY A 592 30.04 2.05 -6.02
C GLY A 592 28.89 1.57 -6.90
N VAL A 593 28.46 0.31 -6.77
CA VAL A 593 27.36 -0.25 -7.58
C VAL A 593 26.02 0.08 -6.92
N SER A 594 24.99 0.40 -7.70
CA SER A 594 23.60 0.56 -7.26
C SER A 594 22.63 -0.02 -8.26
N ILE A 595 21.47 -0.48 -7.79
CA ILE A 595 20.38 -0.98 -8.63
C ILE A 595 19.18 -0.03 -8.52
N GLU A 596 18.56 0.28 -9.65
CA GLU A 596 17.37 1.10 -9.74
C GLU A 596 16.24 0.34 -10.43
N PRO A 597 15.41 -0.44 -9.69
CA PRO A 597 14.18 -0.98 -10.23
C PRO A 597 13.11 0.09 -10.41
N TYR A 598 12.31 -0.05 -11.45
CA TYR A 598 11.13 0.75 -11.74
C TYR A 598 10.02 -0.14 -12.28
N TYR A 599 8.81 0.09 -11.78
CA TYR A 599 7.61 -0.59 -12.25
C TYR A 599 6.43 0.37 -12.24
N ALA A 600 5.70 0.45 -13.34
CA ALA A 600 4.48 1.23 -13.50
C ALA A 600 3.37 0.35 -14.08
N THR A 601 2.16 0.47 -13.53
CA THR A 601 0.99 -0.30 -13.97
C THR A 601 -0.32 0.41 -13.66
N ASP A 602 -1.34 0.14 -14.45
CA ASP A 602 -2.75 0.48 -14.16
C ASP A 602 -3.49 -0.68 -13.45
N LEU A 603 -2.75 -1.72 -13.02
CA LEU A 603 -3.25 -3.00 -12.48
C LEU A 603 -4.13 -3.77 -13.47
N GLY A 604 -4.03 -3.46 -14.75
CA GLY A 604 -4.78 -4.10 -15.82
C GLY A 604 -3.89 -4.31 -17.05
N ARG A 605 -4.07 -3.46 -18.05
CA ARG A 605 -3.58 -3.67 -19.41
C ARG A 605 -2.24 -2.99 -19.70
N HIS A 606 -1.74 -2.17 -18.78
CA HIS A 606 -0.48 -1.44 -18.91
C HIS A 606 0.53 -1.93 -17.88
N ASN A 607 1.70 -2.36 -18.35
CA ASN A 607 2.83 -2.72 -17.49
C ASN A 607 4.13 -2.21 -18.10
N ASN A 608 4.83 -1.33 -17.38
CA ASN A 608 6.17 -0.87 -17.73
C ASN A 608 7.13 -1.27 -16.62
N PHE A 609 8.21 -1.95 -16.98
CA PHE A 609 9.26 -2.41 -16.08
C PHE A 609 10.62 -1.96 -16.60
N SER A 610 11.47 -1.46 -15.72
CA SER A 610 12.88 -1.28 -16.03
C SER A 610 13.76 -1.60 -14.84
N MET A 611 14.99 -2.00 -15.14
CA MET A 611 16.01 -2.27 -14.15
C MET A 611 17.33 -1.69 -14.65
N ARG A 612 17.89 -0.77 -13.87
CA ARG A 612 19.20 -0.17 -14.13
C ARG A 612 20.21 -0.61 -13.08
N LEU A 613 21.45 -0.75 -13.50
CA LEU A 613 22.63 -1.00 -12.68
C LEU A 613 23.60 0.16 -12.91
N ASN A 614 23.84 0.96 -11.88
CA ASN A 614 24.78 2.07 -11.92
C ASN A 614 26.08 1.68 -11.21
N TYR A 615 27.23 2.09 -11.72
CA TYR A 615 28.56 1.87 -11.15
C TYR A 615 29.31 3.19 -11.05
N ARG A 616 29.66 3.58 -9.82
CA ARG A 616 30.28 4.86 -9.48
C ARG A 616 31.79 4.70 -9.32
N ILE A 617 32.53 5.40 -10.16
CA ILE A 617 34.01 5.50 -10.15
C ILE A 617 34.37 6.88 -9.61
N ASN A 618 34.93 6.93 -8.40
CA ASN A 618 35.45 8.18 -7.83
C ASN A 618 36.91 8.36 -8.27
N ARG A 619 37.30 9.58 -8.66
CA ARG A 619 38.68 9.98 -8.98
C ARG A 619 39.10 11.20 -8.20
#